data_AF-A0A8J7QQ25-F1
#
_entry.id   AF-A0A8J7QQ25-F1
#
_cell.length_a   1.000
_cell.length_b   1.000
_cell.length_c   1.000
_cell.angle_alpha   90.00
_cell.angle_beta   90.00
_cell.angle_gamma   90.00
#
_symmetry.space_group_name_H-M   'P 1'
#
loop_
_entity.id
_entity.type
_entity.pdbx_description
1 polymer ?
#
loop_
_entity_poly.entity_id
_entity_poly.type
_entity_poly.pdbx_seq_one_letter_code
_entity_poly.pdbx_strand_id
1 'polypeptide(L)'
;MGPLIILFSSILIGFLLRRRRIPLLPASTVSIVIWVLLFLLGVSVGSNRNIISNLSVYGLQAVVIGSLATLGSVIAALLLYKITSRRHKDER
;
A
#
# COMPACT_ATOMS: atom_id res chain seq x y z
N MET A 1 12.66 -1.01 22.00
CA MET A 1 11.43 -0.44 22.60
C MET A 1 10.94 0.86 21.92
N GLY A 2 11.73 1.54 21.07
CA GLY A 2 11.31 2.78 20.40
C GLY A 2 10.15 2.71 19.36
N PRO A 3 10.08 1.72 18.44
CA PRO A 3 9.10 1.75 17.35
C PRO A 3 7.64 1.53 17.81
N LEU A 4 7.43 0.81 18.91
CA LEU A 4 6.10 0.62 19.49
C LEU A 4 5.51 1.93 20.02
N ILE A 5 6.35 2.80 20.60
CA ILE A 5 5.93 4.11 21.10
C ILE A 5 5.49 5.00 19.95
N ILE A 6 6.20 4.95 18.82
CA ILE A 6 5.86 5.72 17.61
C ILE A 6 4.53 5.23 17.03
N LEU A 7 4.30 3.92 16.96
CA LEU A 7 3.04 3.32 16.53
C LEU A 7 1.86 3.77 17.41
N PHE A 8 1.98 3.60 18.73
CA PHE A 8 0.93 4.04 19.66
C PHE A 8 0.69 5.54 19.62
N SER A 9 1.75 6.34 19.55
CA SER A 9 1.66 7.80 19.48
C SER A 9 0.95 8.24 18.20
N SER A 10 1.25 7.65 17.03
CA SER A 10 0.60 7.98 15.76
C SER A 10 -0.89 7.63 15.73
N ILE A 11 -1.28 6.48 16.30
CA ILE A 11 -2.68 6.08 16.45
C ILE A 11 -3.41 7.04 17.39
N LEU A 12 -2.79 7.40 18.51
CA LEU A 12 -3.36 8.32 19.50
C LEU A 12 -3.54 9.74 18.92
N ILE A 13 -2.52 10.24 18.20
CA ILE A 13 -2.56 11.52 17.49
C ILE A 13 -3.64 11.49 16.40
N GLY A 14 -3.70 10.44 15.58
CA GLY A 14 -4.72 10.27 14.54
C GLY A 14 -6.15 10.19 15.11
N PHE A 15 -6.32 9.52 16.25
CA PHE A 15 -7.61 9.43 16.94
C PHE A 15 -8.02 10.78 17.54
N LEU A 16 -7.09 11.54 18.11
CA LEU A 16 -7.37 12.88 18.65
C LEU A 16 -7.70 13.88 17.54
N LEU A 17 -7.00 13.79 16.40
CA LEU A 17 -7.26 14.58 15.19
C LEU A 17 -8.61 14.23 14.55
N ARG A 18 -9.15 13.03 14.73
CA ARG A 18 -10.48 12.64 14.21
C ARG A 18 -11.63 13.49 14.77
N ARG A 19 -11.46 14.07 15.95
CA ARG A 19 -12.50 14.91 16.60
C ARG A 19 -12.47 16.37 16.14
N ARG A 20 -11.36 16.83 15.56
CA ARG A 20 -11.29 18.12 14.87
C ARG A 20 -11.55 17.86 13.39
N ARG A 21 -12.58 18.48 12.81
CA ARG A 21 -12.66 18.60 11.34
C ARG A 21 -11.58 19.57 10.89
N ILE A 22 -10.32 19.13 10.95
CA ILE A 22 -9.27 19.73 10.16
C ILE A 22 -9.76 19.58 8.71
N PRO A 23 -9.95 20.67 7.96
CA PRO A 23 -10.17 20.56 6.54
C PRO A 23 -8.92 19.88 6.00
N LEU A 24 -9.04 18.57 5.81
CA LEU A 24 -8.05 17.74 5.15
C LEU A 24 -7.64 18.52 3.92
N LEU A 25 -6.33 18.72 3.74
CA LEU A 25 -5.75 19.44 2.60
C LEU A 25 -6.60 19.13 1.36
N PRO A 26 -7.12 20.16 0.66
CA PRO A 26 -8.04 19.95 -0.45
C PRO A 26 -7.49 18.87 -1.37
N ALA A 27 -8.34 17.96 -1.85
CA ALA A 27 -7.91 16.86 -2.72
C ALA A 27 -7.06 17.34 -3.91
N SER A 28 -7.32 18.57 -4.37
CA SER A 28 -6.53 19.28 -5.38
C SER A 28 -5.06 19.48 -5.00
N THR A 29 -4.75 19.85 -3.75
CA THR A 29 -3.37 20.00 -3.27
C THR A 29 -2.65 18.66 -3.26
N VAL A 30 -3.30 17.61 -2.77
CA VAL A 30 -2.70 16.26 -2.75
C VAL A 30 -2.42 15.76 -4.17
N SER A 31 -3.36 15.97 -5.10
CA SER A 31 -3.19 15.61 -6.51
C SER A 31 -1.99 16.32 -7.15
N ILE A 32 -1.85 17.64 -6.96
CA ILE A 32 -0.72 18.42 -7.48
C ILE A 32 0.61 17.90 -6.90
N VAL A 33 0.66 17.65 -5.60
CA VAL A 33 1.88 17.12 -4.93
C VAL A 33 2.24 15.74 -5.47
N ILE A 34 1.26 14.84 -5.67
CA ILE A 34 1.51 13.53 -6.29
C ILE A 34 2.08 13.70 -7.69
N TRP A 35 1.53 14.60 -8.50
CA TRP A 35 2.01 14.85 -9.86
C TRP A 35 3.47 15.34 -9.87
N VAL A 36 3.80 16.32 -9.01
CA VAL A 36 5.17 16.83 -8.85
C VAL A 36 6.11 15.73 -8.35
N LEU A 37 5.69 14.93 -7.37
CA LEU A 37 6.51 13.86 -6.82
C LEU A 37 6.77 12.75 -7.83
N LEU A 38 5.76 12.36 -8.63
CA LEU A 38 5.91 11.41 -9.72
C LEU A 38 6.87 11.91 -10.79
N PHE A 39 6.78 13.19 -11.16
CA PHE A 39 7.71 13.81 -12.09
C PHE A 39 9.15 13.80 -11.57
N LEU A 40 9.35 14.25 -10.32
CA LEU A 40 10.67 14.30 -9.70
C LEU A 40 11.27 12.91 -9.52
N LEU A 41 10.45 11.93 -9.16
CA LEU A 41 10.84 10.52 -9.10
C LEU A 41 11.28 10.01 -10.47
N GLY A 42 10.52 10.29 -11.52
CA GLY A 42 10.86 9.91 -12.89
C GLY A 42 12.21 10.49 -13.34
N VAL A 43 12.47 11.77 -13.07
CA VAL A 43 13.75 12.41 -13.39
C VAL A 43 14.90 11.80 -12.58
N SER A 44 14.72 11.60 -11.28
CA SER A 44 15.72 11.02 -10.39
C SER A 44 16.12 9.59 -10.80
N VAL A 45 15.13 8.76 -11.12
CA VAL A 45 15.33 7.39 -11.61
C VAL A 45 15.91 7.40 -13.03
N GLY A 46 15.46 8.30 -13.90
CA GLY A 46 15.88 8.43 -15.29
C GLY A 46 17.33 8.89 -15.48
N SER A 47 17.82 9.77 -14.60
CA SER A 47 19.18 10.31 -14.67
C SER A 47 20.26 9.29 -14.25
N ASN A 48 19.87 8.20 -13.59
CA ASN A 48 20.82 7.21 -13.09
C ASN A 48 20.91 6.00 -14.02
N ARG A 49 21.96 5.94 -14.85
CA ARG A 49 22.20 4.82 -15.79
C ARG A 49 22.25 3.45 -15.13
N ASN A 50 22.69 3.34 -13.87
CA ASN A 50 22.73 2.07 -13.15
C ASN A 50 21.31 1.61 -12.79
N ILE A 51 20.44 2.55 -12.38
CA ILE A 51 19.03 2.23 -12.15
C ILE A 51 18.37 1.86 -13.49
N ILE A 52 18.60 2.64 -14.56
CA ILE A 52 17.98 2.38 -15.86
C ILE A 52 18.35 1.01 -16.45
N SER A 53 19.60 0.58 -16.32
CA SER A 53 20.06 -0.73 -16.83
C SER A 53 19.46 -1.89 -16.05
N ASN A 54 19.25 -1.70 -14.74
CA ASN A 54 18.70 -2.74 -13.87
C ASN A 54 17.17 -2.67 -13.71
N LEU A 55 16.52 -1.58 -14.17
CA LEU A 55 15.05 -1.43 -14.16
C LEU A 55 14.36 -2.57 -14.90
N SER A 56 14.96 -3.09 -15.97
CA SER A 56 14.40 -4.24 -16.68
C SER A 56 14.37 -5.50 -15.80
N VAL A 57 15.43 -5.74 -15.01
CA VAL A 57 15.54 -6.90 -14.14
C VAL A 57 14.65 -6.72 -12.90
N TYR A 58 14.75 -5.57 -12.22
CA TYR A 58 13.92 -5.24 -11.06
C TYR A 58 12.43 -5.13 -11.41
N GLY A 59 12.11 -4.60 -12.58
CA GLY A 59 10.74 -4.50 -13.07
C GLY A 59 10.12 -5.87 -13.30
N LEU A 60 10.85 -6.79 -13.93
CA LEU A 60 10.37 -8.16 -14.13
C LEU A 60 10.23 -8.89 -12.79
N GLN A 61 11.19 -8.73 -11.88
CA GLN A 61 11.10 -9.27 -10.53
C GLN A 61 9.88 -8.74 -9.77
N ALA A 62 9.61 -7.43 -9.86
CA ALA A 62 8.45 -6.80 -9.24
C ALA A 62 7.12 -7.32 -9.80
N VAL A 63 7.02 -7.52 -11.11
CA VAL A 63 5.83 -8.11 -11.76
C VAL A 63 5.60 -9.54 -11.27
N VAL A 64 6.67 -10.35 -11.19
CA VAL A 64 6.58 -11.73 -10.69
C VAL A 64 6.09 -11.74 -9.23
N ILE A 65 6.74 -10.97 -8.35
CA ILE A 65 6.36 -10.91 -6.93
C ILE A 65 4.94 -10.36 -6.76
N GLY A 66 4.57 -9.30 -7.50
CA GLY A 66 3.23 -8.71 -7.45
C GLY A 66 2.15 -9.68 -7.89
N SER A 67 2.36 -10.37 -9.01
CA SER A 67 1.40 -11.36 -9.52
C SER A 67 1.21 -12.54 -8.55
N LEU A 68 2.30 -13.07 -7.99
CA LEU A 68 2.27 -14.10 -6.96
C LEU A 68 1.54 -13.63 -5.69
N ALA A 69 1.79 -12.40 -5.23
CA ALA A 69 1.14 -11.84 -4.05
C ALA A 69 -0.36 -11.67 -4.26
N THR A 70 -0.79 -11.15 -5.42
CA THR A 70 -2.21 -11.02 -5.77
C THR A 70 -2.89 -12.39 -5.88
N LEU A 71 -2.26 -13.35 -6.56
CA LEU A 71 -2.79 -14.72 -6.67
C LEU A 71 -2.90 -15.38 -5.29
N GLY A 72 -1.87 -15.26 -4.46
CA GLY A 72 -1.88 -15.78 -3.09
C GLY A 72 -3.00 -15.16 -2.24
N SER A 73 -3.22 -13.85 -2.37
CA SER A 73 -4.33 -13.15 -1.68
C SER A 73 -5.70 -13.65 -2.13
N VAL A 74 -5.91 -13.82 -3.45
CA VAL A 74 -7.18 -14.34 -4.00
C VAL A 74 -7.41 -15.79 -3.55
N ILE A 75 -6.39 -16.64 -3.59
CA ILE A 75 -6.49 -18.03 -3.14
C ILE A 75 -6.83 -18.09 -1.64
N ALA A 76 -6.19 -17.26 -0.81
CA ALA A 76 -6.48 -17.18 0.61
C ALA A 76 -7.92 -16.73 0.89
N ALA A 77 -8.40 -15.72 0.15
CA ALA A 77 -9.79 -15.26 0.24
C ALA A 77 -10.79 -16.36 -0.15
N LEU A 78 -10.51 -17.12 -1.21
CA LEU A 78 -11.33 -18.26 -1.63
C LEU A 78 -11.32 -19.41 -0.61
N LEU A 79 -10.16 -19.70 0.00
CA LEU A 79 -10.04 -20.67 1.09
C LEU A 79 -10.89 -20.27 2.29
N LEU A 80 -10.79 -19.01 2.71
CA LEU A 80 -11.59 -18.47 3.82
C LEU A 80 -13.09 -18.52 3.50
N TYR A 81 -13.49 -18.13 2.28
CA TYR A 81 -14.87 -18.22 1.83
C TYR A 81 -15.37 -19.67 1.85
N LYS A 82 -14.58 -20.62 1.38
CA LYS A 82 -14.95 -22.04 1.37
C LYS A 82 -15.06 -22.63 2.78
N ILE A 83 -14.16 -22.26 3.70
CA ILE A 83 -14.22 -22.69 5.11
C ILE A 83 -15.45 -22.11 5.82
N THR A 84 -15.69 -20.80 5.65
CA THR A 84 -16.86 -20.13 6.22
C THR A 84 -18.18 -20.62 5.62
N SER A 85 -18.24 -20.85 4.30
CA SER A 85 -19.45 -21.39 3.65
C SER A 85 -19.73 -22.84 4.04
N ARG A 86 -18.71 -23.63 4.39
CA ARG A 86 -18.88 -24.99 4.94
C ARG A 86 -19.43 -24.94 6.36
N ARG A 87 -18.97 -24.00 7.20
CA ARG A 87 -19.53 -23.74 8.55
C ARG A 87 -21.02 -23.40 8.50
N HIS A 88 -21.43 -22.56 7.55
CA HIS A 88 -22.83 -22.13 7.42
C HIS A 88 -23.79 -23.22 6.90
N LYS A 89 -23.27 -24.39 6.48
CA LYS A 89 -24.07 -25.55 6.05
C LYS A 89 -24.24 -26.61 7.14
N ASP A 90 -23.53 -26.49 8.26
CA ASP A 90 -23.59 -27.39 9.42
C ASP A 90 -24.54 -26.87 10.53
N GLU A 91 -25.08 -25.65 10.37
CA GLU A 91 -26.06 -25.04 11.29
C GLU A 91 -27.53 -25.13 10.78
N ARG A 92 -27.82 -26.01 9.81
CA ARG A 92 -29.18 -26.36 9.38
C ARG A 92 -29.36 -27.86 9.32
#